data_AF-A0A832E7L4-F1
#
_entry.id   AF-A0A832E7L4-F1
#
_cell.length_a   1.000
_cell.length_b   1.000
_cell.length_c   1.000
_cell.angle_alpha   90.00
_cell.angle_beta   90.00
_cell.angle_gamma   90.00
#
_symmetry.space_group_name_H-M   'P 1'
#
loop_
_entity.id
_entity.type
_entity.pdbx_description
1 polymer ?
#
loop_
_entity_poly.entity_id
_entity_poly.type
_entity_poly.pdbx_seq_one_letter_code
_entity_poly.pdbx_strand_id
1 'polypeptide(L)'
;MKKFSQSFTTSVIVLALSACGGNSGSGGSDGDISLIGSVDNIGYSIQRSPSFAERFLDLLGNSVYALGTGTTVDQIVAIPYNREKGQAALDAAVTGDLGTDGSFSLSLDGSRDYVLLLVNSTATQPQDKVVAYVTMESSTTGDSVVALPISHANSTIDLGKVSPSTGYSDEASGERSAEDLAVDFSASLESLLARAKFDDAYKNLVNEYLNTNGSTWWRAQVQFEWYGGGDPAIFSTSAPTDISGYRYDGYRVYFDNNSSEMDFSRLCDQSDSLEIAPPALVTIIDQYNGNSIVGTIDTSAPADNGNVAVRSGDSNYCYDAVNYEMAFSANNGSSGVFFGVPVGALILDNPPDGWWTLSLNGTQKAVFDLGAMKPVGASGNPEVFLPLPSFTVDGAGKITGISVAWMEYAGSTYQTVDVSAVDDLVEDSFIEIG
;
A
#
# COMPACT_ATOMS: atom_id res chain seq x y z
N MET A 1 67.63 1.40 18.61
CA MET A 1 66.67 2.29 17.92
C MET A 1 66.33 1.66 16.58
N LYS A 2 65.14 1.05 16.49
CA LYS A 2 64.64 0.33 15.31
C LYS A 2 64.12 1.35 14.28
N LYS A 3 64.61 1.29 13.04
CA LYS A 3 64.01 2.01 11.91
C LYS A 3 62.90 1.15 11.32
N PHE A 4 61.70 1.72 11.28
CA PHE A 4 60.54 1.21 10.55
C PHE A 4 60.80 1.37 9.03
N SER A 5 60.63 0.30 8.25
CA SER A 5 60.39 0.40 6.81
C SER A 5 58.96 -0.02 6.53
N GLN A 6 58.12 0.95 6.17
CA GLN A 6 56.83 0.72 5.54
C GLN A 6 57.08 0.25 4.10
N SER A 7 56.51 -0.89 3.71
CA SER A 7 56.34 -1.25 2.30
C SER A 7 54.85 -1.22 2.00
N PHE A 8 54.52 -0.37 1.03
CA PHE A 8 53.20 -0.19 0.44
C PHE A 8 52.78 -1.48 -0.28
N THR A 9 51.62 -2.02 0.08
CA THR A 9 50.93 -3.02 -0.75
C THR A 9 49.95 -2.27 -1.63
N THR A 10 50.22 -2.28 -2.93
CA THR A 10 49.44 -1.68 -4.00
C THR A 10 48.11 -2.43 -4.16
N SER A 11 46.99 -1.78 -3.85
CA SER A 11 45.66 -2.26 -4.21
C SER A 11 45.45 -2.05 -5.71
N VAL A 12 45.14 -3.14 -6.42
CA VAL A 12 44.79 -3.16 -7.84
C VAL A 12 43.36 -2.64 -7.97
N ILE A 13 43.20 -1.46 -8.56
CA ILE A 13 41.92 -0.95 -9.05
C ILE A 13 41.66 -1.62 -10.40
N VAL A 14 40.66 -2.50 -10.46
CA VAL A 14 40.15 -3.05 -11.72
C VAL A 14 39.14 -2.04 -12.27
N LEU A 15 39.60 -1.14 -13.13
CA LEU A 15 38.75 -0.35 -14.01
C LEU A 15 38.46 -1.19 -15.26
N ALA A 16 37.28 -1.79 -15.33
CA ALA A 16 36.77 -2.39 -16.57
C ALA A 16 36.09 -1.29 -17.40
N LEU A 17 36.88 -0.61 -18.24
CA LEU A 17 36.41 0.17 -19.38
C LEU A 17 36.55 -0.69 -20.64
N SER A 18 35.42 -1.04 -21.25
CA SER A 18 35.32 -1.49 -22.64
C SER A 18 33.86 -1.39 -23.07
N ALA A 19 33.45 -0.93 -24.24
CA ALA A 19 34.02 -0.10 -25.28
C ALA A 19 32.82 0.23 -26.18
N CYS A 20 32.77 1.42 -26.78
CA CYS A 20 31.77 1.77 -27.78
C CYS A 20 31.79 0.79 -28.97
N GLY A 21 30.61 0.28 -29.34
CA GLY A 21 30.37 -0.45 -30.58
C GLY A 21 28.94 -0.20 -31.01
N GLY A 22 28.75 0.79 -31.89
CA GLY A 22 27.43 1.19 -32.35
C GLY A 22 26.75 0.10 -33.18
N ASN A 23 25.50 -0.17 -32.84
CA ASN A 23 24.51 -0.67 -33.78
C ASN A 23 23.15 -0.10 -33.33
N SER A 24 22.60 0.78 -34.16
CA SER A 24 21.28 1.40 -33.97
C SER A 24 20.19 0.34 -34.10
N GLY A 25 19.64 -0.07 -32.96
CA GLY A 25 18.38 -0.81 -32.84
C GLY A 25 17.57 -0.17 -31.72
N SER A 26 16.44 0.43 -32.07
CA SER A 26 15.44 0.91 -31.11
C SER A 26 14.77 -0.32 -30.48
N GLY A 27 15.15 -0.61 -29.24
CA GLY A 27 14.52 -1.60 -28.37
C GLY A 27 14.73 -1.12 -26.94
N GLY A 28 13.63 -0.95 -26.20
CA GLY A 28 13.67 -0.60 -24.78
C GLY A 28 14.51 -1.63 -24.03
N SER A 29 15.44 -1.16 -23.20
CA SER A 29 16.32 -2.05 -22.46
C SER A 29 15.56 -2.63 -21.26
N ASP A 30 15.23 -3.92 -21.34
CA ASP A 30 14.96 -4.81 -20.20
C ASP A 30 16.26 -4.99 -19.38
N GLY A 31 16.76 -3.91 -18.77
CA GLY A 31 18.00 -3.89 -18.00
C GLY A 31 17.76 -3.50 -16.56
N ASP A 32 18.54 -4.06 -15.65
CA ASP A 32 18.50 -3.68 -14.23
C ASP A 32 18.85 -2.18 -14.06
N ILE A 33 18.05 -1.47 -13.29
CA ILE A 33 18.29 -0.10 -12.83
C ILE A 33 18.90 -0.17 -11.42
N SER A 34 20.02 0.52 -11.22
CA SER A 34 20.60 0.65 -9.90
C SER A 34 19.95 1.81 -9.15
N LEU A 35 19.49 1.53 -7.93
CA LEU A 35 19.01 2.52 -6.97
C LEU A 35 19.99 2.57 -5.79
N ILE A 36 20.44 3.78 -5.43
CA ILE A 36 21.39 4.00 -4.33
C ILE A 36 20.90 5.11 -3.39
N GLY A 37 21.38 5.08 -2.15
CA GLY A 37 21.13 6.11 -1.15
C GLY A 37 21.75 5.75 0.19
N SER A 38 21.46 6.53 1.22
CA SER A 38 21.84 6.23 2.61
C SER A 38 20.79 6.66 3.62
N VAL A 39 20.45 5.83 4.60
CA VAL A 39 19.53 6.19 5.69
C VAL A 39 20.23 7.13 6.68
N ASP A 40 19.58 8.23 7.03
CA ASP A 40 20.12 9.24 7.93
C ASP A 40 20.10 8.77 9.40
N ASN A 41 21.28 8.74 9.98
CA ASN A 41 21.55 8.35 11.36
C ASN A 41 21.26 9.45 12.39
N ILE A 42 20.77 10.61 11.95
CA ILE A 42 20.20 11.65 12.84
C ILE A 42 18.73 11.36 13.16
N GLY A 43 17.98 10.82 12.20
CA GLY A 43 16.56 10.49 12.34
C GLY A 43 16.27 9.04 12.72
N TYR A 44 17.11 8.10 12.29
CA TYR A 44 16.95 6.66 12.51
C TYR A 44 18.11 6.04 13.29
N SER A 45 17.83 4.96 14.04
CA SER A 45 18.90 4.11 14.57
C SER A 45 19.21 2.99 13.57
N ILE A 46 20.42 2.93 13.06
CA ILE A 46 20.79 1.89 12.09
C ILE A 46 21.26 0.64 12.86
N GLN A 47 20.56 -0.48 12.67
CA GLN A 47 20.96 -1.79 13.18
C GLN A 47 21.59 -2.60 12.06
N ARG A 48 22.76 -3.17 12.32
CA ARG A 48 23.53 -3.91 11.31
C ARG A 48 23.06 -5.36 11.18
N SER A 49 23.02 -5.87 9.95
CA SER A 49 23.17 -7.30 9.66
C SER A 49 24.65 -7.68 9.88
N PRO A 50 25.04 -8.40 10.96
CA PRO A 50 26.45 -8.71 11.17
C PRO A 50 26.97 -9.62 10.05
N SER A 51 28.12 -9.28 9.49
CA SER A 51 28.82 -10.13 8.51
C SER A 51 29.15 -11.50 9.12
N PHE A 52 29.43 -12.52 8.29
CA PHE A 52 29.82 -13.85 8.78
C PHE A 52 31.00 -13.79 9.76
N ALA A 53 31.99 -12.92 9.50
CA ALA A 53 33.14 -12.72 10.38
C ALA A 53 32.74 -12.05 11.70
N GLU A 54 31.80 -11.11 11.69
CA GLU A 54 31.29 -10.47 12.90
C GLU A 54 30.41 -11.41 13.71
N ARG A 55 29.56 -12.23 13.07
CA ARG A 55 28.80 -13.30 13.74
C ARG A 55 29.73 -14.29 14.45
N PHE A 56 30.88 -14.60 13.85
CA PHE A 56 31.91 -15.44 14.46
C PHE A 56 32.61 -14.77 15.64
N LEU A 57 32.86 -13.45 15.58
CA LEU A 57 33.42 -12.68 16.68
C LEU A 57 32.41 -12.46 17.82
N ASP A 58 31.12 -12.40 17.52
CA ASP A 58 30.02 -12.35 18.50
C ASP A 58 29.93 -13.66 19.29
N LEU A 59 30.15 -14.79 18.62
CA LEU A 59 30.34 -16.13 19.23
C LEU A 59 31.55 -16.18 20.18
N LEU A 60 32.49 -15.25 20.06
CA LEU A 60 33.66 -15.10 20.94
C LEU A 60 33.45 -14.05 22.05
N GLY A 61 32.23 -13.53 22.21
CA GLY A 61 31.77 -12.87 23.44
C GLY A 61 31.92 -11.35 23.49
N ASN A 62 32.08 -10.65 22.37
CA ASN A 62 32.13 -9.18 22.34
C ASN A 62 30.97 -8.60 21.54
N SER A 63 29.78 -8.58 22.12
CA SER A 63 28.62 -7.89 21.55
C SER A 63 28.73 -6.38 21.76
N VAL A 64 29.05 -5.67 20.69
CA VAL A 64 28.92 -4.21 20.60
C VAL A 64 27.66 -3.94 19.76
N TYR A 65 26.51 -3.78 20.42
CA TYR A 65 25.32 -3.24 19.78
C TYR A 65 24.83 -2.09 20.64
N ALA A 66 24.91 -0.88 20.09
CA ALA A 66 24.27 0.29 20.67
C ALA A 66 22.78 0.22 20.30
N LEU A 67 21.94 -0.12 21.28
CA LEU A 67 20.50 0.09 21.21
C LEU A 67 20.24 1.59 21.36
N GLY A 68 19.93 2.26 20.26
CA GLY A 68 19.34 3.60 20.28
C GLY A 68 17.84 3.49 20.56
N THR A 69 17.28 4.41 21.34
CA THR A 69 15.86 4.49 21.67
C THR A 69 15.02 5.13 20.54
N GLY A 70 15.38 4.87 19.27
CA GLY A 70 14.72 5.40 18.07
C GLY A 70 14.25 4.29 17.14
N THR A 71 13.40 4.62 16.17
CA THR A 71 12.92 3.71 15.12
C THR A 71 14.13 3.10 14.42
N THR A 72 14.31 1.81 14.63
CA THR A 72 15.52 1.10 14.21
C THR A 72 15.33 0.55 12.82
N VAL A 73 16.29 0.76 11.92
CA VAL A 73 16.25 0.27 10.52
C VAL A 73 17.47 -0.58 10.26
N ASP A 74 17.28 -1.76 9.66
CA ASP A 74 18.36 -2.66 9.25
C ASP A 74 18.29 -3.06 7.78
N GLN A 75 17.15 -2.85 7.12
CA GLN A 75 16.93 -3.24 5.74
C GLN A 75 16.20 -2.16 4.95
N ILE A 76 16.46 -2.14 3.63
CA ILE A 76 15.59 -1.52 2.64
C ILE A 76 14.92 -2.61 1.81
N VAL A 77 13.62 -2.52 1.61
CA VAL A 77 12.84 -3.47 0.81
C VAL A 77 12.18 -2.72 -0.33
N ALA A 78 12.42 -3.16 -1.56
CA ALA A 78 11.75 -2.68 -2.76
C ALA A 78 10.72 -3.71 -3.21
N ILE A 79 9.44 -3.38 -3.07
CA ILE A 79 8.34 -4.23 -3.51
C ILE A 79 7.97 -3.77 -4.92
N PRO A 80 8.06 -4.62 -5.95
CA PRO A 80 7.61 -4.26 -7.27
C PRO A 80 6.11 -4.02 -7.22
N TYR A 81 5.69 -2.85 -7.65
CA TYR A 81 4.31 -2.64 -8.03
C TYR A 81 4.15 -3.22 -9.42
N ASN A 82 3.57 -4.41 -9.51
CA ASN A 82 3.08 -4.96 -10.77
C ASN A 82 1.55 -5.00 -10.73
N ARG A 83 0.95 -5.02 -11.92
CA ARG A 83 -0.48 -5.29 -12.10
C ARG A 83 -0.92 -6.68 -11.61
N GLU A 84 0.00 -7.51 -11.08
CA GLU A 84 -0.27 -8.85 -10.55
C GLU A 84 -0.43 -8.78 -9.02
N LYS A 85 -1.65 -8.45 -8.59
CA LYS A 85 -2.02 -8.28 -7.17
C LYS A 85 -1.51 -9.41 -6.27
N GLY A 86 -0.91 -9.05 -5.13
CA GLY A 86 -0.70 -9.95 -4.01
C GLY A 86 0.67 -10.65 -3.92
N GLN A 87 0.64 -11.95 -3.60
CA GLN A 87 1.84 -12.75 -3.28
C GLN A 87 2.94 -12.67 -4.35
N ALA A 88 2.58 -12.60 -5.63
CA ALA A 88 3.57 -12.54 -6.72
C ALA A 88 4.45 -11.28 -6.66
N ALA A 89 3.88 -10.13 -6.28
CA ALA A 89 4.62 -8.90 -6.06
C ALA A 89 5.60 -9.05 -4.89
N LEU A 90 5.15 -9.66 -3.78
CA LEU A 90 5.99 -9.91 -2.60
C LEU A 90 7.09 -10.94 -2.86
N ASP A 91 6.82 -11.98 -3.64
CA ASP A 91 7.82 -12.98 -4.06
C ASP A 91 8.92 -12.37 -4.93
N ALA A 92 8.60 -11.27 -5.64
CA ALA A 92 9.52 -10.51 -6.47
C ALA A 92 10.15 -9.31 -5.74
N ALA A 93 9.89 -9.13 -4.44
CA ALA A 93 10.49 -8.06 -3.65
C ALA A 93 12.01 -8.23 -3.56
N VAL A 94 12.73 -7.11 -3.67
CA VAL A 94 14.19 -7.05 -3.57
C VAL A 94 14.55 -6.45 -2.22
N THR A 95 15.33 -7.18 -1.42
CA THR A 95 15.81 -6.70 -0.12
C THR A 95 17.30 -6.38 -0.18
N GLY A 96 17.68 -5.21 0.35
CA GLY A 96 19.06 -4.80 0.55
C GLY A 96 19.36 -4.58 2.03
N ASP A 97 20.50 -5.07 2.48
CA ASP A 97 21.04 -4.75 3.81
C ASP A 97 21.59 -3.32 3.82
N LEU A 98 21.50 -2.65 4.97
CA LEU A 98 22.16 -1.36 5.18
C LEU A 98 23.65 -1.53 5.55
N GLY A 99 24.50 -0.74 4.91
CA GLY A 99 25.90 -0.56 5.26
C GLY A 99 26.08 0.12 6.62
N THR A 100 27.30 0.12 7.15
CA THR A 100 27.61 0.71 8.47
C THR A 100 27.39 2.21 8.56
N ASP A 101 27.40 2.89 7.42
CA ASP A 101 27.11 4.31 7.25
C ASP A 101 25.66 4.58 6.81
N GLY A 102 24.82 3.54 6.79
CA GLY A 102 23.44 3.59 6.30
C GLY A 102 23.30 3.48 4.79
N SER A 103 24.40 3.35 4.04
CA SER A 103 24.36 3.22 2.59
C SER A 103 23.66 1.94 2.13
N PHE A 104 22.95 2.00 1.01
CA PHE A 104 22.35 0.85 0.36
C PHE A 104 22.49 0.96 -1.16
N SER A 105 22.39 -0.20 -1.82
CA SER A 105 22.31 -0.29 -3.28
C SER A 105 21.42 -1.47 -3.64
N LEU A 106 20.42 -1.21 -4.49
CA LEU A 106 19.52 -2.21 -5.03
C LEU A 106 19.68 -2.29 -6.55
N SER A 107 19.62 -3.52 -7.08
CA SER A 107 19.48 -3.79 -8.52
C SER A 107 18.02 -4.13 -8.76
N LEU A 108 17.29 -3.25 -9.44
CA LEU A 108 15.84 -3.35 -9.65
C LEU A 108 15.55 -3.65 -11.12
N ASP A 109 14.50 -4.41 -11.40
CA ASP A 109 14.06 -4.67 -12.77
C ASP A 109 13.56 -3.36 -13.40
N GLY A 110 14.25 -2.87 -14.43
CA GLY A 110 13.92 -1.63 -15.14
C GLY A 110 12.62 -1.67 -15.93
N SER A 111 11.85 -2.76 -15.89
CA SER A 111 10.51 -2.85 -16.48
C SER A 111 9.37 -2.60 -15.48
N ARG A 112 9.68 -2.37 -14.20
CA ARG A 112 8.68 -2.27 -13.12
C ARG A 112 8.86 -1.00 -12.30
N ASP A 113 7.79 -0.58 -11.65
CA ASP A 113 7.82 0.46 -10.63
C ASP A 113 7.90 -0.17 -9.25
N TYR A 114 8.39 0.57 -8.25
CA TYR A 114 8.68 0.01 -6.93
C TYR A 114 8.23 0.92 -5.80
N VAL A 115 7.64 0.31 -4.76
CA VAL A 115 7.47 0.94 -3.46
C VAL A 115 8.64 0.54 -2.56
N LEU A 116 9.25 1.53 -1.92
CA LEU A 116 10.39 1.32 -1.05
C LEU A 116 9.99 1.44 0.42
N LEU A 117 10.46 0.51 1.24
CA LEU A 117 10.21 0.46 2.68
C LEU A 117 11.53 0.47 3.45
N LEU A 118 11.60 1.27 4.50
CA LEU A 118 12.57 1.12 5.58
C LEU A 118 12.05 0.08 6.58
N VAL A 119 12.83 -0.97 6.84
CA VAL A 119 12.38 -2.14 7.60
C VAL A 119 13.24 -2.38 8.83
N ASN A 120 12.56 -2.73 9.93
CA ASN A 120 13.11 -3.36 11.13
C ASN A 120 12.79 -4.86 11.09
N SER A 121 13.71 -5.66 10.54
CA SER A 121 13.51 -7.11 10.41
C SER A 121 13.47 -7.83 11.76
N THR A 122 13.94 -7.16 12.83
CA THR A 122 14.00 -7.70 14.19
C THR A 122 12.82 -7.31 15.08
N ALA A 123 11.89 -6.50 14.56
CA ALA A 123 10.66 -6.16 15.25
C ALA A 123 9.84 -7.41 15.60
N THR A 124 9.43 -7.49 16.87
CA THR A 124 8.63 -8.62 17.38
C THR A 124 7.15 -8.46 17.08
N GLN A 125 6.67 -7.23 16.98
CA GLN A 125 5.31 -6.90 16.58
C GLN A 125 5.27 -6.59 15.08
N PRO A 126 4.30 -7.12 14.31
CA PRO A 126 4.19 -6.83 12.88
C PRO A 126 4.16 -5.34 12.55
N GLN A 127 3.39 -4.55 13.31
CA GLN A 127 3.27 -3.10 13.11
C GLN A 127 4.57 -2.31 13.26
N ASP A 128 5.58 -2.88 13.96
CA ASP A 128 6.87 -2.22 14.17
C ASP A 128 7.90 -2.61 13.09
N LYS A 129 7.55 -3.50 12.16
CA LYS A 129 8.46 -3.98 11.11
C LYS A 129 8.69 -2.95 10.02
N VAL A 130 7.66 -2.21 9.62
CA VAL A 130 7.80 -1.14 8.63
C VAL A 130 7.97 0.17 9.38
N VAL A 131 9.11 0.81 9.18
CA VAL A 131 9.47 2.05 9.85
C VAL A 131 8.96 3.25 9.08
N ALA A 132 9.12 3.25 7.75
CA ALA A 132 8.64 4.31 6.87
C ALA A 132 8.61 3.86 5.40
N TYR A 133 7.78 4.51 4.59
CA TYR A 133 7.91 4.54 3.13
C TYR A 133 9.04 5.46 2.72
N VAL A 134 9.83 5.10 1.71
CA VAL A 134 10.80 6.02 1.11
C VAL A 134 10.15 6.74 -0.07
N THR A 135 10.11 8.07 -0.01
CA THR A 135 9.40 8.91 -0.98
C THR A 135 10.32 9.92 -1.67
N MET A 136 9.86 10.46 -2.81
CA MET A 136 10.40 11.67 -3.40
C MET A 136 9.49 12.85 -3.07
N GLU A 137 9.92 13.70 -2.13
CA GLU A 137 9.14 14.86 -1.71
C GLU A 137 9.27 16.02 -2.72
N SER A 138 8.14 16.61 -3.07
CA SER A 138 8.03 17.82 -3.89
C SER A 138 8.43 19.04 -3.06
N SER A 139 9.46 19.75 -3.50
CA SER A 139 9.89 20.97 -2.83
C SER A 139 8.90 22.14 -2.98
N THR A 140 7.97 22.03 -3.92
CA THR A 140 7.01 23.09 -4.27
C THR A 140 5.62 22.88 -3.70
N THR A 141 5.13 21.64 -3.66
CA THR A 141 3.79 21.30 -3.19
C THR A 141 3.78 20.63 -1.82
N GLY A 142 4.89 19.99 -1.42
CA GLY A 142 4.95 19.13 -0.23
C GLY A 142 4.38 17.73 -0.45
N ASP A 143 3.93 17.40 -1.66
CA ASP A 143 3.43 16.06 -2.00
C ASP A 143 4.60 15.08 -2.13
N SER A 144 4.41 13.84 -1.69
CA SER A 144 5.39 12.75 -1.77
C SER A 144 5.05 11.79 -2.91
N VAL A 145 6.05 11.28 -3.62
CA VAL A 145 5.90 10.11 -4.52
C VAL A 145 6.44 8.87 -3.79
N VAL A 146 5.57 7.97 -3.33
CA VAL A 146 5.92 6.65 -2.72
C VAL A 146 6.32 5.63 -3.78
N ALA A 147 5.59 5.55 -4.90
CA ALA A 147 5.90 4.61 -5.97
C ALA A 147 6.96 5.18 -6.94
N LEU A 148 8.18 4.70 -6.83
CA LEU A 148 9.28 5.12 -7.70
C LEU A 148 9.09 4.57 -9.12
N PRO A 149 9.08 5.43 -10.16
CA PRO A 149 8.82 5.03 -11.54
C PRO A 149 10.10 4.50 -12.20
N ILE A 150 10.66 3.42 -11.64
CA ILE A 150 11.89 2.79 -12.12
C ILE A 150 11.74 2.30 -13.57
N SER A 151 10.52 1.95 -14.01
CA SER A 151 10.23 1.61 -15.41
C SER A 151 10.51 2.74 -16.41
N HIS A 152 10.59 3.97 -15.91
CA HIS A 152 10.87 5.17 -16.68
C HIS A 152 12.26 5.75 -16.40
N ALA A 153 13.08 5.10 -15.57
CA ALA A 153 14.42 5.56 -15.25
C ALA A 153 15.34 5.49 -16.48
N ASN A 154 16.14 6.55 -16.68
CA ASN A 154 17.10 6.62 -17.78
C ASN A 154 18.54 6.29 -17.34
N SER A 155 18.76 6.16 -16.02
CA SER A 155 20.06 5.96 -15.41
C SER A 155 19.92 5.47 -13.96
N THR A 156 21.03 5.40 -13.23
CA THR A 156 21.05 5.13 -11.79
C THR A 156 20.25 6.20 -11.04
N ILE A 157 19.35 5.76 -10.17
CA ILE A 157 18.61 6.65 -9.28
C ILE A 157 19.38 6.79 -7.98
N ASP A 158 19.75 8.01 -7.61
CA ASP A 158 20.42 8.33 -6.35
C ASP A 158 19.49 9.19 -5.50
N LEU A 159 18.99 8.64 -4.40
CA LEU A 159 18.09 9.32 -3.46
C LEU A 159 18.85 10.25 -2.49
N GLY A 160 20.18 10.19 -2.46
CA GLY A 160 20.98 10.86 -1.44
C GLY A 160 20.69 10.31 -0.05
N LYS A 161 20.61 11.20 0.95
CA LYS A 161 20.23 10.82 2.31
C LYS A 161 18.72 10.70 2.47
N VAL A 162 18.26 9.60 3.04
CA VAL A 162 16.85 9.36 3.37
C VAL A 162 16.63 9.67 4.85
N SER A 163 15.79 10.66 5.13
CA SER A 163 15.49 11.15 6.48
C SER A 163 13.98 11.17 6.73
N PRO A 164 13.51 11.16 7.99
CA PRO A 164 12.07 11.27 8.26
C PRO A 164 11.45 12.51 7.62
N SER A 165 10.33 12.34 6.93
CA SER A 165 9.62 13.42 6.26
C SER A 165 9.04 14.42 7.27
N THR A 166 9.02 15.71 6.93
CA THR A 166 8.42 16.72 7.80
C THR A 166 6.90 16.76 7.62
N GLY A 167 6.15 16.32 8.63
CA GLY A 167 4.68 16.36 8.62
C GLY A 167 4.00 15.01 8.39
N TYR A 168 4.77 14.00 7.99
CA TYR A 168 4.31 12.62 7.76
C TYR A 168 5.13 11.68 8.64
N SER A 169 4.48 11.00 9.59
CA SER A 169 5.18 10.15 10.57
C SER A 169 5.58 8.78 10.02
N ASP A 170 4.98 8.36 8.92
CA ASP A 170 5.14 7.08 8.23
C ASP A 170 5.99 7.20 6.96
N GLU A 171 6.53 8.39 6.65
CA GLU A 171 7.30 8.63 5.43
C GLU A 171 8.73 9.10 5.74
N ALA A 172 9.62 8.79 4.82
CA ALA A 172 11.01 9.22 4.79
C ALA A 172 11.33 9.74 3.38
N SER A 173 11.79 10.97 3.27
CA SER A 173 12.12 11.56 1.98
C SER A 173 13.62 11.53 1.70
N GLY A 174 13.97 11.31 0.44
CA GLY A 174 15.32 11.51 -0.05
C GLY A 174 15.73 12.99 -0.03
N GLU A 175 17.02 13.27 0.13
CA GLU A 175 17.58 14.63 0.12
C GLU A 175 17.38 15.34 -1.22
N ARG A 176 17.25 14.57 -2.30
CA ARG A 176 16.92 15.09 -3.63
C ARG A 176 15.41 15.17 -3.79
N SER A 177 14.93 16.35 -4.14
CA SER A 177 13.51 16.61 -4.40
C SER A 177 13.00 15.86 -5.62
N ALA A 178 11.67 15.72 -5.73
CA ALA A 178 11.04 15.19 -6.95
C ALA A 178 11.43 16.01 -8.19
N GLU A 179 11.59 17.34 -8.06
CA GLU A 179 12.06 18.20 -9.14
C GLU A 179 13.50 17.89 -9.59
N ASP A 180 14.38 17.61 -8.63
CA ASP A 180 15.78 17.28 -8.91
C ASP A 180 15.95 15.87 -9.47
N LEU A 181 15.06 14.94 -9.12
CA LEU A 181 15.05 13.56 -9.60
C LEU A 181 14.32 13.40 -10.93
N ALA A 182 13.43 14.33 -11.31
CA ALA A 182 12.66 14.25 -12.55
C ALA A 182 13.54 14.09 -13.80
N VAL A 183 14.75 14.65 -13.81
CA VAL A 183 15.71 14.51 -14.92
C VAL A 183 16.26 13.08 -15.09
N ASP A 184 16.21 12.28 -14.02
CA ASP A 184 16.65 10.88 -14.01
C ASP A 184 15.54 9.94 -14.56
N PHE A 185 14.35 10.49 -14.81
CA PHE A 185 13.21 9.81 -15.40
C PHE A 185 12.87 10.35 -16.79
N SER A 186 12.24 9.51 -17.60
CA SER A 186 11.65 9.89 -18.90
C SER A 186 10.23 10.49 -18.76
N ALA A 187 9.72 10.61 -17.53
CA ALA A 187 8.42 11.20 -17.21
C ALA A 187 8.52 12.72 -16.95
N SER A 188 7.44 13.46 -17.19
CA SER A 188 7.37 14.87 -16.77
C SER A 188 7.21 14.98 -15.25
N LEU A 189 7.70 16.07 -14.65
CA LEU A 189 7.44 16.36 -13.23
C LEU A 189 5.94 16.35 -12.91
N GLU A 190 5.11 16.88 -13.80
CA GLU A 190 3.65 16.85 -13.66
C GLU A 190 3.10 15.42 -13.59
N SER A 191 3.66 14.49 -14.37
CA SER A 191 3.29 13.07 -14.31
C SER A 191 3.78 12.40 -13.02
N LEU A 192 4.96 12.77 -12.50
CA LEU A 192 5.46 12.30 -11.21
C LEU A 192 4.57 12.79 -10.05
N LEU A 193 4.21 14.07 -10.05
CA LEU A 193 3.31 14.67 -9.06
C LEU A 193 1.88 14.16 -9.20
N ALA A 194 1.42 13.80 -10.39
CA ALA A 194 0.14 13.13 -10.55
C ALA A 194 0.16 11.72 -9.93
N ARG A 195 1.29 11.00 -10.01
CA ARG A 195 1.48 9.69 -9.36
C ARG A 195 1.54 9.79 -7.84
N ALA A 196 2.14 10.85 -7.29
CA ALA A 196 2.11 11.16 -5.85
C ALA A 196 0.68 11.17 -5.29
N LYS A 197 -0.30 11.63 -6.08
CA LYS A 197 -1.72 11.65 -5.66
C LYS A 197 -2.35 10.26 -5.52
N PHE A 198 -1.67 9.19 -5.92
CA PHE A 198 -2.09 7.80 -5.73
C PHE A 198 -1.37 7.11 -4.55
N ASP A 199 -0.55 7.83 -3.79
CA ASP A 199 0.27 7.27 -2.71
C ASP A 199 -0.52 6.41 -1.72
N ASP A 200 -1.68 6.91 -1.28
CA ASP A 200 -2.53 6.20 -0.32
C ASP A 200 -2.98 4.82 -0.85
N ALA A 201 -3.13 4.67 -2.18
CA ALA A 201 -3.43 3.37 -2.78
C ALA A 201 -2.26 2.39 -2.63
N TYR A 202 -1.02 2.89 -2.75
CA TYR A 202 0.20 2.09 -2.60
C TYR A 202 0.47 1.71 -1.14
N LYS A 203 -0.04 2.48 -0.17
CA LYS A 203 0.13 2.15 1.26
C LYS A 203 -0.50 0.80 1.64
N ASN A 204 -1.46 0.29 0.86
CA ASN A 204 -1.96 -1.08 1.06
C ASN A 204 -0.90 -2.18 0.83
N LEU A 205 0.16 -1.91 0.05
CA LEU A 205 1.23 -2.89 -0.13
C LEU A 205 1.97 -3.19 1.18
N VAL A 206 2.00 -2.25 2.14
CA VAL A 206 2.52 -2.53 3.48
C VAL A 206 1.61 -3.48 4.24
N ASN A 207 0.30 -3.32 4.12
CA ASN A 207 -0.65 -4.28 4.68
C ASN A 207 -0.41 -5.68 4.11
N GLU A 208 -0.15 -5.82 2.81
CA GLU A 208 0.19 -7.11 2.23
C GLU A 208 1.55 -7.64 2.71
N TYR A 209 2.58 -6.79 2.75
CA TYR A 209 3.93 -7.14 3.21
C TYR A 209 3.95 -7.61 4.67
N LEU A 210 3.27 -6.88 5.56
CA LEU A 210 3.21 -7.19 6.99
C LEU A 210 2.48 -8.49 7.29
N ASN A 211 1.46 -8.80 6.49
CA ASN A 211 0.57 -9.93 6.69
C ASN A 211 0.89 -11.14 5.81
N THR A 212 2.06 -11.15 5.17
CA THR A 212 2.56 -12.29 4.41
C THR A 212 3.72 -12.96 5.15
N ASN A 213 3.62 -14.27 5.34
CA ASN A 213 4.66 -15.09 5.94
C ASN A 213 4.81 -16.41 5.18
N GLY A 214 5.87 -16.49 4.38
CA GLY A 214 6.07 -17.61 3.46
C GLY A 214 4.93 -17.66 2.45
N SER A 215 4.23 -18.80 2.37
CA SER A 215 3.09 -18.97 1.47
C SER A 215 1.76 -18.49 2.06
N THR A 216 1.70 -18.12 3.34
CA THR A 216 0.46 -17.69 3.99
C THR A 216 0.34 -16.17 3.93
N TRP A 217 -0.81 -15.66 3.50
CA TRP A 217 -1.10 -14.24 3.40
C TRP A 217 -2.50 -13.91 3.94
N TRP A 218 -2.65 -12.68 4.41
CA TRP A 218 -3.92 -12.05 4.73
C TRP A 218 -3.99 -10.69 4.03
N ARG A 219 -5.15 -10.34 3.49
CA ARG A 219 -5.38 -9.09 2.78
C ARG A 219 -6.61 -8.41 3.33
N ALA A 220 -6.59 -7.08 3.25
CA ALA A 220 -7.74 -6.24 3.47
C ALA A 220 -7.97 -5.37 2.24
N GLN A 221 -9.21 -5.15 1.88
CA GLN A 221 -9.66 -4.27 0.83
C GLN A 221 -10.72 -3.36 1.41
N VAL A 222 -10.50 -2.05 1.33
CA VAL A 222 -11.50 -1.07 1.72
C VAL A 222 -12.32 -0.71 0.48
N GLN A 223 -13.64 -0.83 0.58
CA GLN A 223 -14.58 -0.38 -0.43
C GLN A 223 -15.23 0.92 0.05
N PHE A 224 -14.91 2.01 -0.61
CA PHE A 224 -15.50 3.32 -0.35
C PHE A 224 -16.78 3.49 -1.14
N GLU A 225 -17.82 3.96 -0.47
CA GLU A 225 -19.17 4.00 -1.00
C GLU A 225 -19.57 5.45 -1.25
N TRP A 226 -19.96 5.72 -2.49
CA TRP A 226 -20.26 7.05 -2.98
C TRP A 226 -21.67 7.08 -3.55
N TYR A 227 -22.45 8.07 -3.13
CA TYR A 227 -23.76 8.33 -3.65
C TYR A 227 -23.70 9.46 -4.68
N GLY A 228 -23.94 9.13 -5.95
CA GLY A 228 -23.93 10.08 -7.07
C GLY A 228 -25.19 10.94 -7.22
N GLY A 229 -26.21 10.76 -6.37
CA GLY A 229 -27.51 11.43 -6.54
C GLY A 229 -28.46 10.69 -7.49
N GLY A 230 -29.71 10.52 -7.06
CA GLY A 230 -30.77 9.83 -7.79
C GLY A 230 -31.53 8.90 -6.83
N ASP A 231 -32.87 8.89 -6.88
CA ASP A 231 -33.67 8.00 -6.05
C ASP A 231 -33.27 6.54 -6.31
N PRO A 232 -32.71 5.78 -5.34
CA PRO A 232 -32.25 4.41 -5.58
C PRO A 232 -33.38 3.46 -5.99
N ALA A 233 -34.65 3.82 -5.77
CA ALA A 233 -35.80 3.06 -6.26
C ALA A 233 -36.03 3.22 -7.78
N ILE A 234 -35.31 4.14 -8.42
CA ILE A 234 -35.40 4.42 -9.84
C ILE A 234 -33.95 4.39 -10.34
N PHE A 235 -33.59 3.45 -11.21
CA PHE A 235 -32.42 3.60 -12.09
C PHE A 235 -32.68 4.79 -13.03
N SER A 236 -32.79 5.99 -12.46
CA SER A 236 -33.22 7.18 -13.13
C SER A 236 -32.05 7.63 -13.97
N THR A 237 -32.36 7.95 -15.22
CA THR A 237 -31.44 8.23 -16.33
C THR A 237 -30.55 9.46 -16.13
N SER A 238 -30.41 9.96 -14.91
CA SER A 238 -29.57 11.10 -14.57
C SER A 238 -28.49 10.63 -13.61
N ALA A 239 -27.48 9.95 -14.13
CA ALA A 239 -26.18 9.97 -13.47
C ALA A 239 -25.79 11.45 -13.22
N PRO A 240 -25.11 11.75 -12.11
CA PRO A 240 -24.61 13.09 -11.86
C PRO A 240 -23.84 13.59 -13.07
N THR A 241 -24.23 14.75 -13.60
CA THR A 241 -23.50 15.41 -14.69
C THR A 241 -22.32 16.22 -14.18
N ASP A 242 -22.17 16.32 -12.86
CA ASP A 242 -21.11 17.04 -12.17
C ASP A 242 -20.72 16.28 -10.90
N ILE A 243 -19.43 16.30 -10.60
CA ILE A 243 -18.83 15.62 -9.46
C ILE A 243 -19.29 16.20 -8.12
N SER A 244 -19.77 17.44 -8.09
CA SER A 244 -20.38 18.05 -6.91
C SER A 244 -21.64 17.32 -6.41
N GLY A 245 -22.23 16.45 -7.24
CA GLY A 245 -23.34 15.58 -6.87
C GLY A 245 -22.93 14.31 -6.11
N TYR A 246 -21.63 13.96 -6.11
CA TYR A 246 -21.12 12.81 -5.36
C TYR A 246 -21.02 13.15 -3.87
N ARG A 247 -21.55 12.27 -3.04
CA ARG A 247 -21.44 12.31 -1.59
C ARG A 247 -20.77 11.03 -1.11
N TYR A 248 -19.79 11.15 -0.24
CA TYR A 248 -19.22 10.01 0.47
C TYR A 248 -20.21 9.53 1.54
N ASP A 249 -20.58 8.24 1.50
CA ASP A 249 -21.55 7.65 2.44
C ASP A 249 -20.86 6.80 3.52
N GLY A 250 -19.62 6.37 3.30
CA GLY A 250 -18.85 5.56 4.23
C GLY A 250 -18.07 4.45 3.52
N TYR A 251 -17.71 3.42 4.26
CA TYR A 251 -16.93 2.31 3.71
C TYR A 251 -17.31 0.94 4.27
N ARG A 252 -16.85 -0.09 3.57
CA ARG A 252 -16.80 -1.48 4.02
C ARG A 252 -15.38 -1.97 3.96
N VAL A 253 -15.07 -2.97 4.77
CA VAL A 253 -13.78 -3.65 4.72
C VAL A 253 -14.00 -5.12 4.44
N TYR A 254 -13.33 -5.59 3.42
CA TYR A 254 -13.29 -6.98 3.00
C TYR A 254 -11.93 -7.56 3.30
N PHE A 255 -11.91 -8.82 3.71
CA PHE A 255 -10.70 -9.53 4.06
C PHE A 255 -10.65 -10.85 3.32
N ASP A 256 -9.46 -11.20 2.86
CA ASP A 256 -9.19 -12.47 2.18
C ASP A 256 -7.91 -13.09 2.73
N ASN A 257 -7.80 -14.40 2.65
CA ASN A 257 -6.63 -15.13 3.12
C ASN A 257 -6.52 -16.51 2.47
N ASN A 258 -5.34 -17.11 2.53
CA ASN A 258 -5.13 -18.52 2.19
C ASN A 258 -4.64 -19.37 3.38
N SER A 259 -4.93 -18.92 4.60
CA SER A 259 -4.49 -19.59 5.81
C SER A 259 -5.25 -20.90 5.99
N SER A 260 -4.51 -22.01 6.15
CA SER A 260 -5.10 -23.31 6.49
C SER A 260 -5.70 -23.36 7.89
N GLU A 261 -5.48 -22.34 8.73
CA GLU A 261 -6.10 -22.23 10.05
C GLU A 261 -7.56 -21.76 9.97
N MET A 262 -7.97 -21.16 8.85
CA MET A 262 -9.33 -20.70 8.64
C MET A 262 -10.21 -21.84 8.14
N ASP A 263 -11.15 -22.27 8.99
CA ASP A 263 -12.15 -23.26 8.64
C ASP A 263 -13.54 -22.60 8.58
N PHE A 264 -14.06 -22.45 7.37
CA PHE A 264 -15.36 -21.83 7.13
C PHE A 264 -16.49 -22.49 7.94
N SER A 265 -16.51 -23.83 8.04
CA SER A 265 -17.58 -24.54 8.74
C SER A 265 -17.55 -24.24 10.23
N ARG A 266 -16.34 -24.20 10.82
CA ARG A 266 -16.13 -23.89 12.23
C ARG A 266 -16.39 -22.42 12.58
N LEU A 267 -16.15 -21.52 11.63
CA LEU A 267 -16.51 -20.11 11.79
C LEU A 267 -18.02 -19.90 11.69
N CYS A 268 -18.71 -20.58 10.77
CA CYS A 268 -20.16 -20.44 10.63
C CYS A 268 -20.97 -21.15 11.73
N ASP A 269 -20.44 -22.24 12.30
CA ASP A 269 -21.05 -22.90 13.48
C ASP A 269 -20.58 -22.33 14.81
N GLN A 270 -19.70 -21.31 14.76
CA GLN A 270 -19.16 -20.56 15.90
C GLN A 270 -18.29 -21.42 16.84
N SER A 271 -17.75 -22.54 16.36
CA SER A 271 -16.72 -23.32 17.07
C SER A 271 -15.36 -22.62 17.08
N ASP A 272 -15.09 -21.76 16.09
CA ASP A 272 -13.96 -20.82 16.09
C ASP A 272 -14.48 -19.37 16.17
N SER A 273 -13.76 -18.51 16.88
CA SER A 273 -14.02 -17.06 16.95
C SER A 273 -13.10 -16.31 16.00
N LEU A 274 -13.66 -15.47 15.15
CA LEU A 274 -12.94 -14.54 14.28
C LEU A 274 -13.38 -13.12 14.61
N GLU A 275 -12.42 -12.29 14.99
CA GLU A 275 -12.66 -10.94 15.52
C GLU A 275 -11.81 -9.93 14.75
N ILE A 276 -12.42 -8.81 14.36
CA ILE A 276 -11.72 -7.64 13.83
C ILE A 276 -11.99 -6.42 14.71
N ALA A 277 -10.91 -5.82 15.22
CA ALA A 277 -10.97 -4.67 16.10
C ALA A 277 -10.34 -3.45 15.41
N PRO A 278 -11.06 -2.32 15.24
CA PRO A 278 -10.43 -1.07 14.81
C PRO A 278 -9.58 -0.45 15.94
N PRO A 279 -8.63 0.44 15.61
CA PRO A 279 -7.80 1.13 16.60
C PRO A 279 -8.58 2.16 17.44
N ALA A 280 -9.72 2.62 16.94
CA ALA A 280 -10.63 3.56 17.60
C ALA A 280 -12.09 3.16 17.34
N LEU A 281 -13.02 3.73 18.11
CA LEU A 281 -14.46 3.51 17.90
C LEU A 281 -14.88 3.94 16.49
N VAL A 282 -15.52 3.04 15.76
CA VAL A 282 -16.17 3.35 14.49
C VAL A 282 -17.68 3.10 14.58
N THR A 283 -18.45 3.88 13.83
CA THR A 283 -19.92 3.84 13.84
C THR A 283 -20.44 3.17 12.58
N ILE A 284 -21.39 2.24 12.73
CA ILE A 284 -22.05 1.55 11.63
C ILE A 284 -23.42 2.19 11.38
N ILE A 285 -23.68 2.59 10.14
CA ILE A 285 -24.91 3.22 9.70
C ILE A 285 -25.64 2.40 8.62
N ASP A 286 -26.96 2.40 8.68
CA ASP A 286 -27.82 1.92 7.58
C ASP A 286 -28.12 3.08 6.64
N GLN A 287 -27.43 3.10 5.49
CA GLN A 287 -27.59 4.13 4.46
C GLN A 287 -28.98 4.13 3.83
N TYR A 288 -29.65 2.97 3.77
CA TYR A 288 -30.96 2.82 3.14
C TYR A 288 -32.10 3.31 4.04
N ASN A 289 -31.84 3.45 5.34
CA ASN A 289 -32.80 3.93 6.33
C ASN A 289 -32.42 5.29 6.93
N GLY A 290 -31.98 6.22 6.08
CA GLY A 290 -31.71 7.60 6.48
C GLY A 290 -30.46 7.77 7.36
N ASN A 291 -29.45 6.92 7.14
CA ASN A 291 -28.18 6.90 7.88
C ASN A 291 -28.38 6.69 9.40
N SER A 292 -29.37 5.87 9.78
CA SER A 292 -29.58 5.53 11.18
C SER A 292 -28.39 4.71 11.70
N ILE A 293 -27.91 5.03 12.89
CA ILE A 293 -26.87 4.23 13.57
C ILE A 293 -27.46 2.87 13.94
N VAL A 294 -26.82 1.80 13.46
CA VAL A 294 -27.23 0.41 13.72
C VAL A 294 -26.23 -0.36 14.57
N GLY A 295 -25.02 0.18 14.75
CA GLY A 295 -23.99 -0.44 15.58
C GLY A 295 -22.76 0.43 15.75
N THR A 296 -21.83 -0.05 16.57
CA THR A 296 -20.49 0.50 16.75
C THR A 296 -19.53 -0.65 17.03
N ILE A 297 -18.29 -0.54 16.57
CA ILE A 297 -17.25 -1.53 16.86
C ILE A 297 -15.98 -0.82 17.35
N ASP A 298 -15.30 -1.41 18.32
CA ASP A 298 -14.04 -0.92 18.89
C ASP A 298 -13.18 -2.07 19.44
N THR A 299 -12.09 -1.75 20.14
CA THR A 299 -11.22 -2.76 20.76
C THR A 299 -11.85 -3.53 21.92
N SER A 300 -12.89 -2.99 22.55
CA SER A 300 -13.63 -3.62 23.65
C SER A 300 -14.84 -4.44 23.18
N ALA A 301 -15.35 -4.12 21.98
CA ALA A 301 -16.42 -4.81 21.28
C ALA A 301 -16.06 -4.93 19.79
N PRO A 302 -15.15 -5.86 19.42
CA PRO A 302 -14.77 -6.08 18.03
C PRO A 302 -15.96 -6.57 17.21
N ALA A 303 -15.89 -6.42 15.88
CA ALA A 303 -16.82 -7.14 15.01
C ALA A 303 -16.42 -8.63 15.02
N ASP A 304 -17.39 -9.50 15.28
CA ASP A 304 -17.15 -10.94 15.43
C ASP A 304 -18.20 -11.79 14.70
N ASN A 305 -17.90 -13.08 14.58
CA ASN A 305 -18.79 -14.07 13.99
C ASN A 305 -19.81 -14.67 14.97
N GLY A 306 -19.96 -14.16 16.19
CA GLY A 306 -20.75 -14.76 17.26
C GLY A 306 -22.26 -14.83 17.00
N ASN A 307 -22.77 -14.11 16.00
CA ASN A 307 -24.19 -14.09 15.62
C ASN A 307 -24.45 -14.54 14.18
N VAL A 308 -23.45 -15.08 13.47
CA VAL A 308 -23.65 -15.49 12.08
C VAL A 308 -24.53 -16.73 11.99
N ALA A 309 -25.28 -16.83 10.89
CA ALA A 309 -26.02 -18.03 10.53
C ALA A 309 -25.78 -18.39 9.07
N VAL A 310 -25.71 -19.69 8.77
CA VAL A 310 -25.62 -20.20 7.39
C VAL A 310 -26.86 -19.75 6.62
N ARG A 311 -26.66 -19.17 5.43
CA ARG A 311 -27.75 -18.73 4.57
C ARG A 311 -28.52 -19.93 4.04
N SER A 312 -29.84 -19.90 4.18
CA SER A 312 -30.68 -20.99 3.68
C SER A 312 -30.49 -21.18 2.17
N GLY A 313 -30.10 -22.39 1.77
CA GLY A 313 -29.84 -22.75 0.38
C GLY A 313 -28.42 -22.47 -0.11
N ASP A 314 -27.53 -21.93 0.73
CA ASP A 314 -26.13 -21.67 0.40
C ASP A 314 -25.20 -22.13 1.54
N SER A 315 -24.61 -23.32 1.39
CA SER A 315 -23.71 -23.89 2.40
C SER A 315 -22.34 -23.22 2.44
N ASN A 316 -22.05 -22.30 1.51
CA ASN A 316 -20.77 -21.62 1.39
C ASN A 316 -20.86 -20.16 1.85
N TYR A 317 -21.96 -19.78 2.50
CA TYR A 317 -22.20 -18.42 2.95
C TYR A 317 -22.86 -18.40 4.32
N CYS A 318 -22.30 -17.63 5.26
CA CYS A 318 -22.95 -17.32 6.52
C CYS A 318 -22.78 -15.84 6.86
N TYR A 319 -23.78 -15.26 7.50
CA TYR A 319 -23.79 -13.83 7.77
C TYR A 319 -24.62 -13.49 9.00
N ASP A 320 -24.29 -12.35 9.60
CA ASP A 320 -25.13 -11.53 10.46
C ASP A 320 -25.62 -10.35 9.60
N ALA A 321 -26.90 -10.02 9.70
CA ALA A 321 -27.55 -8.99 8.89
C ALA A 321 -26.99 -7.58 9.12
N VAL A 322 -26.19 -7.36 10.17
CA VAL A 322 -25.67 -6.04 10.54
C VAL A 322 -24.15 -5.98 10.48
N ASN A 323 -23.46 -6.94 11.09
CA ASN A 323 -22.04 -6.74 11.43
C ASN A 323 -21.06 -7.53 10.54
N TYR A 324 -21.46 -8.66 9.97
CA TYR A 324 -20.49 -9.66 9.53
C TYR A 324 -20.99 -10.54 8.38
N GLU A 325 -20.25 -10.65 7.29
CA GLU A 325 -20.47 -11.67 6.25
C GLU A 325 -19.24 -12.53 6.08
N MET A 326 -19.46 -13.81 5.79
CA MET A 326 -18.43 -14.74 5.43
C MET A 326 -18.88 -15.57 4.24
N ALA A 327 -17.97 -15.72 3.29
CA ALA A 327 -18.13 -16.61 2.15
C ALA A 327 -16.92 -17.54 2.04
N PHE A 328 -17.17 -18.79 1.70
CA PHE A 328 -16.10 -19.70 1.29
C PHE A 328 -15.63 -19.30 -0.11
N SER A 329 -14.38 -18.88 -0.24
CA SER A 329 -13.75 -18.61 -1.53
C SER A 329 -13.08 -19.89 -2.02
N ALA A 330 -13.69 -20.53 -3.02
CA ALA A 330 -13.09 -21.63 -3.76
C ALA A 330 -12.31 -21.15 -5.00
N ASN A 331 -12.01 -19.86 -5.10
CA ASN A 331 -11.41 -19.30 -6.30
C ASN A 331 -9.90 -19.55 -6.36
N ASN A 332 -9.42 -20.01 -7.52
CA ASN A 332 -8.01 -20.11 -7.90
C ASN A 332 -7.13 -21.10 -7.12
N GLY A 333 -7.70 -22.22 -6.64
CA GLY A 333 -6.90 -23.37 -6.16
C GLY A 333 -6.32 -23.22 -4.75
N SER A 334 -6.60 -22.12 -4.06
CA SER A 334 -6.40 -21.92 -2.63
C SER A 334 -7.75 -21.89 -1.91
N SER A 335 -7.90 -22.72 -0.88
CA SER A 335 -9.05 -22.67 0.02
C SER A 335 -8.88 -21.48 0.98
N GLY A 336 -9.69 -20.44 0.79
CA GLY A 336 -9.69 -19.23 1.62
C GLY A 336 -11.06 -18.92 2.20
N VAL A 337 -11.07 -18.18 3.32
CA VAL A 337 -12.31 -17.59 3.87
C VAL A 337 -12.30 -16.11 3.57
N PHE A 338 -13.27 -15.68 2.78
CA PHE A 338 -13.54 -14.28 2.54
C PHE A 338 -14.52 -13.78 3.59
N PHE A 339 -14.28 -12.60 4.16
CA PHE A 339 -15.21 -12.01 5.12
C PHE A 339 -15.27 -10.49 5.01
N GLY A 340 -16.42 -9.91 5.36
CA GLY A 340 -16.70 -8.49 5.19
C GLY A 340 -17.36 -7.88 6.43
N VAL A 341 -17.02 -6.61 6.70
CA VAL A 341 -17.56 -5.81 7.80
C VAL A 341 -17.82 -4.37 7.31
N PRO A 342 -19.01 -3.79 7.50
CA PRO A 342 -20.27 -4.39 7.93
C PRO A 342 -21.07 -4.93 6.72
N VAL A 343 -22.17 -5.64 6.98
CA VAL A 343 -23.05 -6.22 5.94
C VAL A 343 -24.31 -5.41 5.83
N GLY A 344 -24.67 -4.99 4.62
CA GLY A 344 -25.91 -4.23 4.39
C GLY A 344 -25.93 -2.83 5.01
N ALA A 345 -24.83 -2.43 5.65
CA ALA A 345 -24.60 -1.14 6.28
C ALA A 345 -23.24 -0.58 5.82
N LEU A 346 -22.83 0.58 6.36
CA LEU A 346 -21.50 1.16 6.15
C LEU A 346 -20.87 1.57 7.47
N ILE A 347 -19.54 1.56 7.54
CA ILE A 347 -18.83 2.31 8.56
C ILE A 347 -18.78 3.77 8.12
N LEU A 348 -19.20 4.66 9.01
CA LEU A 348 -19.22 6.10 8.81
C LEU A 348 -17.79 6.69 8.85
N ASP A 349 -17.59 7.78 8.10
CA ASP A 349 -16.35 8.56 8.01
C ASP A 349 -15.17 7.80 7.34
N ASN A 350 -13.97 8.38 7.40
CA ASN A 350 -12.75 7.71 6.93
C ASN A 350 -12.34 6.59 7.91
N PRO A 351 -11.61 5.56 7.44
CA PRO A 351 -10.93 4.64 8.34
C PRO A 351 -10.06 5.38 9.36
N PRO A 352 -10.15 5.04 10.66
CA PRO A 352 -9.35 5.69 11.68
C PRO A 352 -7.87 5.33 11.52
N ASP A 353 -7.01 6.28 11.85
CA ASP A 353 -5.56 6.07 11.87
C ASP A 353 -5.16 4.97 12.87
N GLY A 354 -4.22 4.13 12.45
CA GLY A 354 -3.65 3.06 13.26
C GLY A 354 -4.11 1.66 12.85
N TRP A 355 -3.74 0.69 13.68
CA TRP A 355 -3.79 -0.73 13.31
C TRP A 355 -5.11 -1.39 13.69
N TRP A 356 -5.85 -1.82 12.67
CA TRP A 356 -6.92 -2.78 12.80
C TRP A 356 -6.34 -4.16 13.09
N THR A 357 -6.85 -4.86 14.08
CA THR A 357 -6.31 -6.15 14.52
C THR A 357 -7.27 -7.28 14.20
N LEU A 358 -6.82 -8.25 13.41
CA LEU A 358 -7.55 -9.49 13.14
C LEU A 358 -7.09 -10.59 14.08
N SER A 359 -8.02 -11.21 14.79
CA SER A 359 -7.75 -12.32 15.72
C SER A 359 -8.57 -13.55 15.37
N LEU A 360 -7.93 -14.71 15.42
CA LEU A 360 -8.58 -16.02 15.33
C LEU A 360 -8.38 -16.73 16.67
N ASN A 361 -9.49 -17.10 17.33
CA ASN A 361 -9.51 -17.75 18.64
C ASN A 361 -8.68 -16.98 19.69
N GLY A 362 -8.81 -15.65 19.70
CA GLY A 362 -8.07 -14.75 20.60
C GLY A 362 -6.58 -14.61 20.29
N THR A 363 -6.08 -15.18 19.19
CA THR A 363 -4.70 -15.01 18.73
C THR A 363 -4.66 -14.05 17.54
N GLN A 364 -3.89 -12.97 17.65
CA GLN A 364 -3.65 -12.04 16.54
C GLN A 364 -3.03 -12.78 15.34
N LYS A 365 -3.66 -12.63 14.17
CA LYS A 365 -3.22 -13.24 12.91
C LYS A 365 -2.69 -12.21 11.92
N ALA A 366 -3.28 -11.02 11.89
CA ALA A 366 -2.93 -9.95 10.98
C ALA A 366 -3.22 -8.58 11.60
N VAL A 367 -2.53 -7.55 11.10
CA VAL A 367 -2.80 -6.14 11.43
C VAL A 367 -2.85 -5.32 10.15
N PHE A 368 -3.79 -4.39 10.07
CA PHE A 368 -4.00 -3.58 8.87
C PHE A 368 -4.05 -2.11 9.23
N ASP A 369 -3.22 -1.28 8.62
CA ASP A 369 -3.38 0.16 8.64
C ASP A 369 -4.35 0.55 7.51
N LEU A 370 -5.64 0.58 7.83
CA LEU A 370 -6.67 1.00 6.89
C LEU A 370 -6.79 2.53 6.83
N GLY A 371 -6.29 3.24 7.85
CA GLY A 371 -6.25 4.70 7.92
C GLY A 371 -5.32 5.32 6.89
N ALA A 372 -4.36 4.56 6.39
CA ALA A 372 -3.55 4.93 5.23
C ALA A 372 -4.34 5.16 3.94
N MET A 373 -5.63 4.78 3.90
CA MET A 373 -6.52 4.96 2.74
C MET A 373 -7.65 5.93 3.09
N LYS A 374 -7.47 7.22 2.78
CA LYS A 374 -8.49 8.24 3.06
C LYS A 374 -9.14 8.73 1.76
N PRO A 375 -10.42 8.41 1.50
CA PRO A 375 -11.11 8.85 0.30
C PRO A 375 -11.40 10.36 0.31
N VAL A 376 -11.50 10.94 1.51
CA VAL A 376 -11.95 12.31 1.73
C VAL A 376 -10.95 13.05 2.60
N GLY A 377 -10.52 14.23 2.17
CA GLY A 377 -9.60 15.06 2.92
C GLY A 377 -10.22 15.73 4.14
N ALA A 378 -9.39 16.44 4.91
CA ALA A 378 -9.83 17.20 6.09
C ALA A 378 -10.91 18.27 5.78
N SER A 379 -11.01 18.69 4.53
CA SER A 379 -12.03 19.65 4.05
C SER A 379 -13.39 19.02 3.74
N GLY A 380 -13.52 17.68 3.81
CA GLY A 380 -14.73 16.94 3.46
C GLY A 380 -14.92 16.70 1.96
N ASN A 381 -13.94 17.08 1.14
CA ASN A 381 -13.96 16.82 -0.31
C ASN A 381 -13.29 15.49 -0.65
N PRO A 382 -13.84 14.70 -1.59
CA PRO A 382 -13.10 13.60 -2.20
C PRO A 382 -11.71 14.04 -2.67
N GLU A 383 -10.66 13.42 -2.13
CA GLU A 383 -9.28 13.62 -2.58
C GLU A 383 -8.77 12.45 -3.43
N VAL A 384 -9.61 11.42 -3.61
CA VAL A 384 -9.40 10.34 -4.57
C VAL A 384 -9.98 10.66 -5.94
N PHE A 385 -9.51 9.92 -6.95
CA PHE A 385 -10.07 9.96 -8.30
C PHE A 385 -11.49 9.40 -8.31
N LEU A 386 -12.43 10.18 -8.83
CA LEU A 386 -13.82 9.76 -8.96
C LEU A 386 -14.20 9.64 -10.44
N PRO A 387 -14.81 8.50 -10.86
CA PRO A 387 -15.30 8.36 -12.22
C PRO A 387 -16.60 9.13 -12.37
N LEU A 388 -16.70 9.87 -13.46
CA LEU A 388 -17.89 10.56 -13.90
C LEU A 388 -18.37 9.92 -15.21
N PRO A 389 -19.27 8.92 -15.15
CA PRO A 389 -19.80 8.27 -16.33
C PRO A 389 -20.76 9.19 -17.09
N SER A 390 -20.66 9.16 -18.41
CA SER A 390 -21.55 9.85 -19.34
C SER A 390 -22.12 8.85 -20.33
N PHE A 391 -23.41 8.93 -20.58
CA PHE A 391 -24.14 7.99 -21.43
C PHE A 391 -24.54 8.67 -22.74
N THR A 392 -24.20 8.04 -23.86
CA THR A 392 -24.74 8.41 -25.16
C THR A 392 -26.04 7.64 -25.38
N VAL A 393 -27.14 8.32 -25.68
CA VAL A 393 -28.43 7.69 -25.95
C VAL A 393 -28.88 7.90 -27.40
N ASP A 394 -29.56 6.91 -27.99
CA ASP A 394 -30.17 7.05 -29.31
C ASP A 394 -31.49 7.85 -29.26
N GLY A 395 -32.10 8.06 -30.44
CA GLY A 395 -33.39 8.76 -30.57
C GLY A 395 -34.58 8.04 -29.92
N ALA A 396 -34.41 6.81 -29.42
CA ALA A 396 -35.38 6.05 -28.64
C ALA A 396 -35.04 6.04 -27.14
N GLY A 397 -33.98 6.75 -26.71
CA GLY A 397 -33.53 6.81 -25.32
C GLY A 397 -32.74 5.58 -24.85
N LYS A 398 -32.27 4.72 -25.77
CA LYS A 398 -31.43 3.57 -25.40
C LYS A 398 -29.97 4.00 -25.29
N ILE A 399 -29.28 3.52 -24.26
CA ILE A 399 -27.83 3.70 -24.11
C ILE A 399 -27.13 3.01 -25.30
N THR A 400 -26.33 3.77 -26.03
CA THR A 400 -25.55 3.33 -27.20
C THR A 400 -24.04 3.49 -27.00
N GLY A 401 -23.63 4.19 -25.93
CA GLY A 401 -22.24 4.34 -25.54
C GLY A 401 -22.12 4.83 -24.11
N ILE A 402 -20.98 4.53 -23.49
CA ILE A 402 -20.58 5.01 -22.18
C ILE A 402 -19.20 5.65 -22.35
N SER A 403 -18.97 6.79 -21.73
CA SER A 403 -17.66 7.43 -21.64
C SER A 403 -17.43 7.88 -20.21
N VAL A 404 -16.26 7.58 -19.64
CA VAL A 404 -15.94 7.90 -18.24
C VAL A 404 -14.87 8.97 -18.23
N ALA A 405 -15.16 10.10 -17.59
CA ALA A 405 -14.14 11.09 -17.25
C ALA A 405 -13.68 10.84 -15.82
N TRP A 406 -12.38 10.90 -15.55
CA TRP A 406 -11.84 10.78 -14.20
C TRP A 406 -11.57 12.16 -13.63
N MET A 407 -12.06 12.42 -12.43
CA MET A 407 -12.00 13.72 -11.77
C MET A 407 -11.12 13.65 -10.53
N GLU A 408 -10.29 14.67 -10.31
CA GLU A 408 -9.50 14.85 -9.07
C GLU A 408 -9.81 16.19 -8.42
N TYR A 409 -9.64 16.29 -7.10
CA TYR A 409 -9.77 17.55 -6.36
C TYR A 409 -8.43 18.30 -6.33
N ALA A 410 -8.37 19.46 -6.97
CA ALA A 410 -7.19 20.31 -7.04
C ALA A 410 -7.24 21.45 -6.00
N GLY A 411 -7.55 21.11 -4.75
CA GLY A 411 -7.55 22.02 -3.58
C GLY A 411 -8.65 23.09 -3.53
N SER A 412 -9.29 23.41 -4.67
CA SER A 412 -10.39 24.37 -4.74
C SER A 412 -11.49 24.01 -5.75
N THR A 413 -11.14 23.21 -6.76
CA THR A 413 -12.06 22.76 -7.82
C THR A 413 -11.72 21.33 -8.24
N TYR A 414 -12.68 20.64 -8.84
CA TYR A 414 -12.39 19.39 -9.52
C TYR A 414 -11.91 19.63 -10.93
N GLN A 415 -10.95 18.84 -11.39
CA GLN A 415 -10.45 18.86 -12.76
C GLN A 415 -10.38 17.47 -13.37
N THR A 416 -10.51 17.40 -14.69
CA THR A 416 -10.37 16.15 -15.43
C THR A 416 -8.92 15.72 -15.46
N VAL A 417 -8.71 14.43 -15.32
CA VAL A 417 -7.40 13.79 -15.24
C VAL A 417 -7.08 13.19 -16.60
N ASP A 418 -5.85 13.38 -17.04
CA ASP A 418 -5.35 12.65 -18.21
C ASP A 418 -5.13 11.19 -17.82
N VAL A 419 -6.08 10.34 -18.20
CA VAL A 419 -6.08 8.91 -17.89
C VAL A 419 -4.81 8.24 -18.40
N SER A 420 -4.18 8.73 -19.47
CA SER A 420 -2.93 8.15 -19.98
C SER A 420 -1.75 8.29 -19.02
N ALA A 421 -1.80 9.23 -18.07
CA ALA A 421 -0.79 9.39 -17.02
C ALA A 421 -1.02 8.44 -15.83
N VAL A 422 -2.19 7.80 -15.75
CA VAL A 422 -2.68 7.05 -14.58
C VAL A 422 -3.39 5.74 -14.98
N ASP A 423 -3.21 5.28 -16.22
CA ASP A 423 -3.99 4.18 -16.81
C ASP A 423 -3.78 2.87 -16.03
N ASP A 424 -2.55 2.65 -15.57
CA ASP A 424 -2.17 1.54 -14.68
C ASP A 424 -2.94 1.53 -13.35
N LEU A 425 -3.26 2.72 -12.84
CA LEU A 425 -3.90 2.93 -11.54
C LEU A 425 -5.43 2.91 -11.64
N VAL A 426 -5.97 3.35 -12.79
CA VAL A 426 -7.40 3.32 -13.08
C VAL A 426 -7.90 1.88 -13.27
N GLU A 427 -7.11 0.99 -13.89
CA GLU A 427 -7.43 -0.45 -13.98
C GLU A 427 -7.51 -1.12 -12.60
N ASP A 428 -6.79 -0.59 -11.60
CA ASP A 428 -6.77 -1.09 -10.22
C ASP A 428 -7.73 -0.37 -9.28
N SER A 429 -8.27 0.78 -9.69
CA SER A 429 -9.16 1.58 -8.86
C SER A 429 -10.44 0.79 -8.50
N PHE A 430 -10.65 0.60 -7.21
CA PHE A 430 -11.68 -0.23 -6.59
C PHE A 430 -13.11 0.34 -6.71
N ILE A 431 -13.39 1.11 -7.77
CA ILE A 431 -14.65 1.81 -7.94
C ILE A 431 -15.58 0.97 -8.80
N GLU A 432 -16.47 0.25 -8.13
CA GLU A 432 -17.59 -0.42 -8.78
C GLU A 432 -18.72 0.62 -9.00
N ILE A 433 -19.06 0.89 -10.26
CA ILE A 433 -20.21 1.73 -10.61
C ILE A 433 -21.44 0.83 -10.61
N GLY A 434 -22.21 0.88 -9.51
CA GLY A 434 -23.47 0.14 -9.31
C GLY A 434 -24.65 0.63 -10.15
#